data_AF-A0A7C1T2K8-F1
#
_entry.id   AF-A0A7C1T2K8-F1
#
_cell.length_a   1.000
_cell.length_b   1.000
_cell.length_c   1.000
_cell.angle_alpha   90.00
_cell.angle_beta   90.00
_cell.angle_gamma   90.00
#
_symmetry.space_group_name_H-M   'P 1'
#
loop_
_entity.id
_entity.type
_entity.pdbx_description
1 polymer ?
#
loop_
_entity_poly.entity_id
_entity_poly.type
_entity_poly.pdbx_seq_one_letter_code
_entity_poly.pdbx_strand_id
1 'polypeptide(L)'
;QLVERPLRKGQVLGSIPSVGSIIVRKSRKYIVKRKRNLKKSWKSLSREDKSDLTRFVQVLGITFLIIFAVYYIGVNGLTHIGGFWSIFTGERGEVRGDTVAPPPPTLSPIAQYSKSKEVNIKGNAEPGAEITLFVNDEETGKAITEAGGTFSFSKVLLPKEGKNTIDAVATDKSGNQSNKSAKLIVTRDTKKPKLEVAKPSDGQTFSGDDNQIKVKGTTEAGATVRVNNIQAQVRAGGVFETTVVATEPGSIKITVKATDKAGNEEKIELTVAYE
;
A
#
# COMPACT_ATOMS: atom_id res chain seq x y z
N GLN A 1 29.65 71.22 28.95
CA GLN A 1 30.80 71.55 29.82
C GLN A 1 31.93 70.59 29.48
N LEU A 2 32.91 71.05 28.69
CA LEU A 2 34.28 70.53 28.74
C LEU A 2 34.82 70.74 30.15
N VAL A 3 35.71 69.87 30.64
CA VAL A 3 37.04 70.29 31.13
C VAL A 3 37.98 69.09 31.07
N GLU A 4 39.09 69.31 30.37
CA GLU A 4 40.26 68.45 30.20
C GLU A 4 41.20 68.46 31.43
N ARG A 5 42.17 67.55 31.38
CA ARG A 5 43.28 67.27 32.32
C ARG A 5 44.07 68.51 32.77
N PRO A 6 44.99 68.37 33.75
CA PRO A 6 46.39 68.18 33.32
C PRO A 6 47.28 67.26 34.19
N LEU A 7 48.31 66.74 33.53
CA LEU A 7 49.54 66.15 34.07
C LEU A 7 50.55 67.23 34.50
N ARG A 8 51.42 66.93 35.48
CA ARG A 8 52.86 67.32 35.62
C ARG A 8 53.32 67.09 37.07
N LYS A 9 54.58 66.95 37.46
CA LYS A 9 55.88 66.46 36.93
C LYS A 9 56.89 66.81 38.04
N GLY A 10 57.85 65.92 38.33
CA GLY A 10 59.14 66.22 38.97
C GLY A 10 59.11 66.50 40.49
N GLN A 11 60.20 66.41 41.25
CA GLN A 11 61.59 66.03 40.97
C GLN A 11 62.37 66.01 42.32
N VAL A 12 63.23 65.00 42.50
CA VAL A 12 64.57 64.92 43.17
C VAL A 12 64.84 65.38 44.62
N LEU A 13 65.69 64.57 45.28
CA LEU A 13 66.85 64.81 46.18
C LEU A 13 66.68 64.09 47.52
N GLY A 14 67.59 63.27 48.06
CA GLY A 14 68.95 62.86 47.72
C GLY A 14 69.63 62.37 49.02
N SER A 15 70.47 61.32 48.96
CA SER A 15 71.71 61.15 49.76
C SER A 15 72.30 59.73 49.62
N ILE A 16 73.62 59.70 49.46
CA ILE A 16 74.61 58.62 49.20
C ILE A 16 75.57 58.69 50.43
N PRO A 17 76.26 57.64 50.97
CA PRO A 17 77.13 56.70 50.24
C PRO A 17 77.30 55.27 50.80
N SER A 18 77.88 54.36 50.00
CA SER A 18 79.15 53.70 50.36
C SER A 18 79.63 52.77 49.23
N VAL A 19 80.92 52.87 48.94
CA VAL A 19 81.67 52.30 47.83
C VAL A 19 82.24 50.94 48.24
N GLY A 20 82.17 49.94 47.36
CA GLY A 20 82.79 48.64 47.61
C GLY A 20 82.85 47.71 46.39
N SER A 21 83.90 47.88 45.59
CA SER A 21 84.47 46.92 44.61
C SER A 21 83.55 46.30 43.54
N ILE A 22 83.71 46.81 42.31
CA ILE A 22 83.27 46.21 41.06
C ILE A 22 84.17 44.99 40.76
N ILE A 23 83.61 43.77 40.81
CA ILE A 23 84.21 42.61 40.14
C ILE A 23 83.50 42.45 38.79
N VAL A 24 84.10 43.02 37.74
CA VAL A 24 83.69 42.75 36.36
C VAL A 24 84.00 41.29 36.03
N ARG A 25 83.01 40.40 36.11
CA ARG A 25 83.12 39.08 35.47
C ARG A 25 83.12 39.29 33.96
N LYS A 26 84.33 39.26 33.40
CA LYS A 26 84.68 39.24 31.97
C LYS A 26 83.68 38.39 31.19
N SER A 27 82.83 39.03 30.38
CA SER A 27 81.96 38.33 29.44
C SER A 27 82.83 37.58 28.43
N ARG A 28 82.71 36.25 28.39
CA ARG A 28 83.39 35.45 27.37
C ARG A 28 82.72 35.77 26.03
N LYS A 29 83.33 36.67 25.26
CA LYS A 29 83.03 36.84 23.84
C LYS A 29 83.14 35.47 23.16
N TYR A 30 82.03 34.99 22.61
CA TYR A 30 82.02 33.81 21.76
C TYR A 30 82.76 34.13 20.46
N ILE A 31 84.04 33.76 20.40
CA ILE A 31 84.79 33.75 19.16
C ILE A 31 84.28 32.53 18.37
N VAL A 32 83.38 32.75 17.42
CA VAL A 32 83.02 31.74 16.42
C VAL A 32 84.21 31.58 15.47
N LYS A 33 85.17 30.74 15.84
CA LYS A 33 86.18 30.24 14.90
C LYS A 33 85.46 29.35 13.90
N ARG A 34 85.28 29.83 12.66
CA ARG A 34 84.82 29.04 11.52
C ARG A 34 85.84 27.92 11.25
N LYS A 35 85.66 26.76 11.89
CA LYS A 35 86.45 25.55 11.60
C LYS A 35 85.82 24.81 10.42
N ARG A 36 86.71 24.55 9.46
CA ARG A 36 86.53 23.88 8.17
C ARG A 36 85.82 22.52 8.33
N ASN A 37 85.01 22.19 7.32
CA ASN A 37 84.42 20.89 6.98
C ASN A 37 84.73 19.74 7.94
N LEU A 38 83.74 19.35 8.73
CA LEU A 38 83.71 18.09 9.45
C LEU A 38 82.61 17.21 8.83
N LYS A 39 82.97 16.40 7.83
CA LYS A 39 82.29 15.12 7.63
C LYS A 39 82.65 14.24 8.84
N LYS A 40 81.98 14.46 9.98
CA LYS A 40 82.09 13.57 11.14
C LYS A 40 81.33 12.28 10.80
N SER A 41 82.09 11.27 10.41
CA SER A 41 81.62 9.89 10.37
C SER A 41 81.24 9.44 11.79
N TRP A 42 80.18 8.64 11.93
CA TRP A 42 79.66 8.08 13.18
C TRP A 42 80.73 7.45 14.10
N LYS A 43 81.89 7.11 13.52
CA LYS A 43 83.05 6.56 14.24
C LYS A 43 83.80 7.56 15.14
N SER A 44 83.60 8.87 15.05
CA SER A 44 84.39 9.87 15.82
C SER A 44 83.65 10.61 16.94
N LEU A 45 82.50 10.10 17.40
CA LEU A 45 81.75 10.64 18.54
C LEU A 45 82.32 10.17 19.89
N SER A 46 82.39 11.07 20.87
CA SER A 46 82.75 10.77 22.27
C SER A 46 81.78 9.74 22.87
N ARG A 47 82.19 9.00 23.91
CA ARG A 47 81.30 8.02 24.59
C ARG A 47 80.02 8.70 25.11
N GLU A 48 80.10 9.96 25.53
CA GLU A 48 78.96 10.77 25.96
C GLU A 48 78.04 11.11 24.78
N ASP A 49 78.57 11.61 23.67
CA ASP A 49 77.77 11.97 22.47
C ASP A 49 77.06 10.75 21.84
N LYS A 50 77.66 9.56 21.92
CA LYS A 50 77.02 8.32 21.43
C LYS A 50 75.77 7.98 22.24
N SER A 51 75.76 8.25 23.54
CA SER A 51 74.61 8.00 24.40
C SER A 51 73.45 8.94 24.08
N ASP A 52 73.74 10.22 23.86
CA ASP A 52 72.73 11.22 23.50
C ASP A 52 72.18 11.00 22.10
N LEU A 53 73.02 10.59 21.15
CA LEU A 53 72.57 10.21 19.81
C LEU A 53 71.66 8.97 19.86
N THR A 54 71.97 8.00 20.71
CA THR A 54 71.14 6.80 20.88
C THR A 54 69.78 7.16 21.50
N ARG A 55 69.75 8.02 22.53
CA ARG A 55 68.50 8.54 23.13
C ARG A 55 67.67 9.32 22.12
N PHE A 56 68.30 10.16 21.30
CA PHE A 56 67.62 10.94 20.26
C PHE A 56 66.97 10.03 19.21
N VAL A 57 67.69 9.01 18.74
CA VAL A 57 67.16 8.01 17.79
C VAL A 57 66.03 7.20 18.43
N GLN A 58 66.14 6.84 19.71
CA GLN A 58 65.06 6.15 20.43
C GLN A 58 63.79 7.00 20.53
N VAL A 59 63.90 8.28 20.88
CA VAL A 59 62.74 9.19 20.97
C VAL A 59 62.07 9.39 19.61
N LEU A 60 62.86 9.53 18.54
CA LEU A 60 62.34 9.57 17.16
C LEU A 60 61.65 8.25 16.77
N GLY A 61 62.22 7.11 17.14
CA GLY A 61 61.61 5.80 16.89
C GLY A 61 60.28 5.64 17.62
N ILE A 62 60.21 6.01 18.90
CA ILE A 62 58.98 5.95 19.72
C ILE A 62 57.91 6.89 19.16
N THR A 63 58.26 8.12 18.81
CA THR A 63 57.31 9.08 18.23
C THR A 63 56.75 8.58 16.90
N PHE A 64 57.60 8.01 16.04
CA PHE A 64 57.13 7.39 14.79
C PHE A 64 56.20 6.20 15.08
N LEU A 65 56.50 5.37 16.08
CA LEU A 65 55.66 4.25 16.52
C LEU A 65 54.28 4.72 17.01
N ILE A 66 54.22 5.82 17.78
CA ILE A 66 52.96 6.41 18.25
C ILE A 66 52.13 6.93 17.07
N ILE A 67 52.76 7.67 16.14
CA ILE A 67 52.06 8.17 14.94
C ILE A 67 51.56 7.01 14.08
N PHE A 68 52.38 5.97 13.89
CA PHE A 68 52.02 4.76 13.18
C PHE A 68 50.85 4.03 13.87
N ALA A 69 50.88 3.91 15.20
CA ALA A 69 49.78 3.36 15.98
C ALA A 69 48.49 4.19 15.83
N VAL A 70 48.56 5.52 15.90
CA VAL A 70 47.39 6.39 15.68
C VAL A 70 46.85 6.27 14.25
N TYR A 71 47.72 6.16 13.24
CA TYR A 71 47.29 6.00 11.86
C TYR A 71 46.66 4.62 11.61
N TYR A 72 47.31 3.54 12.02
CA TYR A 72 46.83 2.17 11.74
C TYR A 72 45.78 1.66 12.72
N ILE A 73 45.81 2.09 13.98
CA ILE A 73 44.82 1.70 15.00
C ILE A 73 43.71 2.75 15.10
N GLY A 74 44.04 4.03 15.02
CA GLY A 74 43.06 5.12 15.14
C GLY A 74 42.19 5.29 13.88
N VAL A 75 42.78 5.35 12.68
CA VAL A 75 41.98 5.51 11.45
C VAL A 75 41.17 4.25 11.14
N ASN A 76 41.74 3.06 11.37
CA ASN A 76 41.06 1.79 11.13
C ASN A 76 40.12 1.37 12.29
N GLY A 77 40.29 1.95 13.49
CA GLY A 77 39.37 1.78 14.61
C GLY A 77 38.14 2.69 14.52
N LEU A 78 38.29 3.90 13.97
CA LEU A 78 37.20 4.85 13.77
C LEU A 78 36.19 4.37 12.71
N THR A 79 36.61 3.52 11.78
CA THR A 79 35.74 2.89 10.77
C THR A 79 34.94 1.69 11.30
N HIS A 80 35.20 1.25 12.54
CA HIS A 80 34.50 0.10 13.15
C HIS A 80 33.59 0.47 14.33
N ILE A 81 33.51 1.74 14.71
CA ILE A 81 32.48 2.19 15.66
C ILE A 81 31.18 2.36 14.86
N GLY A 82 30.37 1.30 14.79
CA GLY A 82 29.10 1.18 14.04
C GLY A 82 27.97 2.17 14.42
N GLY A 83 28.30 3.26 15.10
CA GLY A 83 27.39 4.37 15.39
C GLY A 83 28.08 5.74 15.46
N PHE A 84 29.40 5.83 15.28
CA PHE A 84 30.12 7.09 15.38
C PHE A 84 29.86 8.00 14.17
N TRP A 85 29.68 7.43 12.97
CA TRP A 85 29.32 8.21 11.78
C TRP A 85 27.85 8.64 11.79
N SER A 86 26.94 7.88 12.42
CA SER A 86 25.50 8.20 12.51
C SER A 86 25.20 9.55 13.20
N ILE A 87 26.12 10.08 14.00
CA ILE A 87 25.96 11.38 14.70
C ILE A 87 26.40 12.56 13.81
N PHE A 88 27.25 12.31 12.81
CA PHE A 88 27.83 13.36 11.93
C PHE A 88 27.25 13.35 10.52
N THR A 89 26.90 12.19 10.00
CA THR A 89 26.04 12.07 8.83
C THR A 89 24.63 12.02 9.35
N GLY A 90 23.80 13.00 9.01
CA GLY A 90 22.35 12.94 9.22
C GLY A 90 21.74 11.82 8.38
N GLU A 91 22.06 10.56 8.71
CA GLU A 91 21.24 9.41 8.38
C GLU A 91 19.92 9.67 9.08
N ARG A 92 18.99 10.26 8.32
CA ARG A 92 17.57 10.08 8.58
C ARG A 92 17.41 8.58 8.73
N GLY A 93 17.21 8.11 9.96
CA GLY A 93 16.93 6.70 10.21
C GLY A 93 15.90 6.27 9.17
N GLU A 94 16.16 5.15 8.51
CA GLU A 94 15.19 4.55 7.60
C GLU A 94 13.83 4.61 8.30
N VAL A 95 12.90 5.40 7.75
CA VAL A 95 11.52 5.34 8.19
C VAL A 95 11.15 3.91 7.88
N ARG A 96 11.04 3.05 8.90
CA ARG A 96 10.42 1.74 8.73
C ARG A 96 9.05 2.05 8.17
N GLY A 97 8.88 1.85 6.86
CA GLY A 97 7.59 2.00 6.21
C GLY A 97 6.58 1.10 6.92
N ASP A 98 5.31 1.45 6.83
CA ASP A 98 4.29 0.53 7.30
C ASP A 98 4.50 -0.82 6.59
N THR A 99 4.49 -1.90 7.36
CA THR A 99 4.66 -3.29 6.87
C THR A 99 3.42 -4.13 7.15
N VAL A 100 2.39 -3.53 7.78
CA VAL A 100 1.18 -4.23 8.15
C VAL A 100 0.20 -4.15 7.00
N ALA A 101 -0.22 -5.30 6.49
CA ALA A 101 -1.28 -5.35 5.49
C ALA A 101 -2.61 -4.85 6.03
N PRO A 102 -3.40 -4.13 5.22
CA PRO A 102 -4.76 -3.73 5.58
C PRO A 102 -5.68 -4.95 5.70
N PRO A 103 -6.82 -4.85 6.41
CA PRO A 103 -7.82 -5.91 6.43
C PRO A 103 -8.41 -6.14 5.02
N PRO A 104 -8.84 -7.37 4.70
CA PRO A 104 -9.48 -7.65 3.40
C PRO A 104 -10.71 -6.77 3.16
N PRO A 105 -10.93 -6.31 1.92
CA PRO A 105 -12.12 -5.54 1.60
C PRO A 105 -13.37 -6.41 1.74
N THR A 106 -14.51 -5.78 2.05
CA THR A 106 -15.82 -6.43 2.10
C THR A 106 -16.68 -5.96 0.94
N LEU A 107 -17.19 -6.89 0.15
CA LEU A 107 -18.09 -6.58 -0.96
C LEU A 107 -19.54 -6.64 -0.49
N SER A 108 -20.33 -5.63 -0.85
CA SER A 108 -21.77 -5.60 -0.59
C SER A 108 -22.48 -6.70 -1.38
N PRO A 109 -23.45 -7.41 -0.79
CA PRO A 109 -24.22 -8.42 -1.50
C PRO A 109 -24.96 -7.85 -2.71
N ILE A 110 -25.02 -8.64 -3.79
CA ILE A 110 -25.77 -8.33 -5.03
C ILE A 110 -26.61 -9.55 -5.44
N ALA A 111 -27.50 -9.37 -6.41
CA ALA A 111 -28.29 -10.46 -6.96
C ALA A 111 -27.39 -11.57 -7.53
N GLN A 112 -27.69 -12.82 -7.17
CA GLN A 112 -26.93 -14.00 -7.63
C GLN A 112 -27.20 -14.36 -9.10
N TYR A 113 -28.27 -13.81 -9.69
CA TYR A 113 -28.67 -14.03 -11.07
C TYR A 113 -28.88 -12.68 -11.75
N SER A 114 -28.38 -12.55 -12.97
CA SER A 114 -28.51 -11.31 -13.75
C SER A 114 -28.56 -11.61 -15.23
N LYS A 115 -29.48 -10.97 -15.95
CA LYS A 115 -29.49 -10.95 -17.42
C LYS A 115 -28.60 -9.89 -18.04
N SER A 116 -28.03 -9.01 -17.21
CA SER A 116 -27.12 -7.97 -17.67
C SER A 116 -25.70 -8.50 -17.79
N LYS A 117 -24.97 -7.99 -18.78
CA LYS A 117 -23.53 -8.20 -18.93
C LYS A 117 -22.70 -7.41 -17.91
N GLU A 118 -23.31 -6.46 -17.21
CA GLU A 118 -22.66 -5.50 -16.32
C GLU A 118 -23.36 -5.48 -14.96
N VAL A 119 -22.57 -5.36 -13.90
CA VAL A 119 -23.04 -5.19 -12.51
C VAL A 119 -22.31 -4.04 -11.82
N ASN A 120 -22.95 -3.45 -10.81
CA ASN A 120 -22.31 -2.46 -9.95
C ASN A 120 -21.85 -3.14 -8.67
N ILE A 121 -20.58 -2.94 -8.32
CA ILE A 121 -19.97 -3.49 -7.12
C ILE A 121 -19.74 -2.34 -6.14
N LYS A 122 -20.13 -2.55 -4.89
CA LYS A 122 -19.87 -1.63 -3.79
C LYS A 122 -19.23 -2.41 -2.65
N GLY A 123 -18.51 -1.72 -1.79
CA GLY A 123 -17.88 -2.38 -0.66
C GLY A 123 -17.24 -1.40 0.31
N ASN A 124 -16.62 -1.98 1.33
CA ASN A 124 -15.87 -1.26 2.33
C ASN A 124 -14.45 -1.79 2.47
N ALA A 125 -13.53 -0.90 2.76
CA ALA A 125 -12.13 -1.21 2.98
C ALA A 125 -11.48 -0.11 3.84
N GLU A 126 -10.19 -0.23 4.09
CA GLU A 126 -9.43 0.81 4.78
C GLU A 126 -9.49 2.15 4.01
N PRO A 127 -9.82 3.27 4.68
CA PRO A 127 -9.88 4.59 4.04
C PRO A 127 -8.59 4.98 3.33
N GLY A 128 -8.70 5.38 2.06
CA GLY A 128 -7.55 5.76 1.24
C GLY A 128 -6.70 4.61 0.71
N ALA A 129 -7.09 3.35 0.92
CA ALA A 129 -6.47 2.19 0.26
C ALA A 129 -6.91 2.08 -1.21
N GLU A 130 -6.02 1.61 -2.08
CA GLU A 130 -6.33 1.23 -3.46
C GLU A 130 -6.94 -0.17 -3.48
N ILE A 131 -8.13 -0.29 -4.04
CA ILE A 131 -8.86 -1.55 -4.23
C ILE A 131 -8.64 -2.03 -5.65
N THR A 132 -8.14 -3.25 -5.79
CA THR A 132 -8.06 -3.95 -7.07
C THR A 132 -9.19 -4.98 -7.14
N LEU A 133 -10.04 -4.87 -8.16
CA LEU A 133 -11.18 -5.75 -8.38
C LEU A 133 -10.84 -6.82 -9.42
N PHE A 134 -11.16 -8.08 -9.10
CA PHE A 134 -10.96 -9.21 -9.98
C PHE A 134 -12.31 -9.83 -10.38
N VAL A 135 -12.43 -10.19 -11.65
CA VAL A 135 -13.54 -11.02 -12.16
C VAL A 135 -12.93 -12.25 -12.81
N ASN A 136 -13.31 -13.44 -12.33
CA ASN A 136 -12.74 -14.72 -12.77
C ASN A 136 -11.20 -14.75 -12.69
N ASP A 137 -10.65 -14.20 -11.60
CA ASP A 137 -9.22 -14.06 -11.31
C ASP A 137 -8.44 -13.11 -12.24
N GLU A 138 -9.12 -12.40 -13.16
CA GLU A 138 -8.53 -11.34 -13.99
C GLU A 138 -8.79 -9.97 -13.37
N GLU A 139 -7.77 -9.11 -13.32
CA GLU A 139 -7.93 -7.72 -12.85
C GLU A 139 -8.82 -6.94 -13.83
N THR A 140 -9.87 -6.33 -13.30
CA THR A 140 -10.88 -5.61 -14.11
C THR A 140 -10.97 -4.13 -13.79
N GLY A 141 -10.40 -3.69 -12.68
CA GLY A 141 -10.39 -2.27 -12.33
C GLY A 141 -9.73 -1.98 -10.99
N LYS A 142 -9.45 -0.70 -10.80
CA LYS A 142 -8.94 -0.14 -9.56
C LYS A 142 -9.78 1.04 -9.09
N ALA A 143 -9.92 1.21 -7.78
CA ALA A 143 -10.61 2.34 -7.17
C ALA A 143 -9.95 2.71 -5.84
N ILE A 144 -9.95 3.99 -5.47
CA ILE A 144 -9.46 4.42 -4.17
C ILE A 144 -10.65 4.47 -3.21
N THR A 145 -10.44 3.94 -2.00
CA THR A 145 -11.45 3.98 -0.93
C THR A 145 -11.58 5.40 -0.39
N GLU A 146 -12.81 5.89 -0.27
CA GLU A 146 -13.13 7.20 0.26
C GLU A 146 -12.76 7.34 1.74
N ALA A 147 -12.77 8.57 2.27
CA ALA A 147 -12.48 8.83 3.70
C ALA A 147 -13.42 8.07 4.66
N GLY A 148 -14.64 7.74 4.21
CA GLY A 148 -15.61 6.93 4.96
C GLY A 148 -15.39 5.41 4.86
N GLY A 149 -14.33 4.95 4.19
CA GLY A 149 -14.05 3.53 4.02
C GLY A 149 -14.93 2.85 2.96
N THR A 150 -15.55 3.62 2.06
CA THR A 150 -16.44 3.15 0.99
C THR A 150 -15.75 3.18 -0.37
N PHE A 151 -16.06 2.21 -1.22
CA PHE A 151 -15.65 2.21 -2.63
C PHE A 151 -16.77 1.68 -3.53
N SER A 152 -16.69 2.04 -4.83
CA SER A 152 -17.62 1.50 -5.82
C SER A 152 -16.96 1.34 -7.20
N PHE A 153 -17.40 0.30 -7.91
CA PHE A 153 -17.11 0.04 -9.30
C PHE A 153 -18.44 -0.02 -10.06
N SER A 154 -18.55 0.79 -11.12
CA SER A 154 -19.71 0.80 -11.99
C SER A 154 -19.45 0.00 -13.24
N LYS A 155 -20.47 -0.65 -13.78
CA LYS A 155 -20.41 -1.38 -15.05
C LYS A 155 -19.30 -2.44 -15.11
N VAL A 156 -19.10 -3.18 -14.01
CA VAL A 156 -18.17 -4.31 -13.97
C VAL A 156 -18.68 -5.41 -14.90
N LEU A 157 -17.87 -5.78 -15.88
CA LEU A 157 -18.24 -6.74 -16.91
C LEU A 157 -18.27 -8.18 -16.35
N LEU A 158 -19.30 -8.93 -16.71
CA LEU A 158 -19.44 -10.37 -16.49
C LEU A 158 -19.15 -11.09 -17.82
N PRO A 159 -17.89 -11.49 -18.08
CA PRO A 159 -17.48 -11.94 -19.41
C PRO A 159 -18.03 -13.31 -19.80
N LYS A 160 -18.37 -14.16 -18.82
CA LYS A 160 -18.85 -15.53 -19.06
C LYS A 160 -20.36 -15.60 -18.92
N GLU A 161 -21.01 -16.35 -19.80
CA GLU A 161 -22.36 -16.84 -19.51
C GLU A 161 -22.27 -17.89 -18.40
N GLY A 162 -23.26 -17.90 -17.51
CA GLY A 162 -23.22 -18.69 -16.29
C GLY A 162 -22.41 -18.02 -15.18
N LYS A 163 -21.69 -18.83 -14.38
CA LYS A 163 -21.04 -18.37 -13.15
C LYS A 163 -19.86 -17.43 -13.45
N ASN A 164 -19.87 -16.27 -12.82
CA ASN A 164 -18.75 -15.34 -12.71
C ASN A 164 -18.43 -15.12 -11.23
N THR A 165 -17.15 -15.17 -10.88
CA THR A 165 -16.68 -14.93 -9.50
C THR A 165 -16.00 -13.59 -9.40
N ILE A 166 -16.38 -12.79 -8.40
CA ILE A 166 -15.87 -11.44 -8.17
C ILE A 166 -15.23 -11.40 -6.78
N ASP A 167 -13.98 -10.95 -6.69
CA ASP A 167 -13.29 -10.69 -5.43
C ASP A 167 -12.41 -9.43 -5.55
N ALA A 168 -11.92 -8.94 -4.42
CA ALA A 168 -11.11 -7.73 -4.36
C ALA A 168 -9.96 -7.84 -3.36
N VAL A 169 -8.91 -7.05 -3.57
CA VAL A 169 -7.77 -6.88 -2.67
C VAL A 169 -7.60 -5.40 -2.37
N ALA A 170 -7.22 -5.05 -1.14
CA ALA A 170 -6.86 -3.69 -0.75
C ALA A 170 -5.35 -3.55 -0.65
N THR A 171 -4.81 -2.45 -1.15
CA THR A 171 -3.40 -2.05 -1.02
C THR A 171 -3.34 -0.73 -0.27
N ASP A 172 -2.62 -0.68 0.85
CA ASP A 172 -2.46 0.55 1.62
C ASP A 172 -1.53 1.56 0.91
N LYS A 173 -1.32 2.72 1.53
CA LYS A 173 -0.46 3.78 0.98
C LYS A 173 1.03 3.43 1.00
N SER A 174 1.43 2.46 1.81
CA SER A 174 2.81 1.97 1.92
C SER A 174 3.07 0.78 0.99
N GLY A 175 2.05 0.28 0.29
CA GLY A 175 2.13 -0.81 -0.68
C GLY A 175 1.85 -2.20 -0.10
N ASN A 176 1.41 -2.33 1.15
CA ASN A 176 1.06 -3.63 1.72
C ASN A 176 -0.31 -4.08 1.20
N GLN A 177 -0.42 -5.36 0.83
CA GLN A 177 -1.64 -5.94 0.25
C GLN A 177 -2.38 -6.83 1.24
N SER A 178 -3.71 -6.72 1.27
CA SER A 178 -4.59 -7.60 2.04
C SER A 178 -4.71 -8.99 1.42
N ASN A 179 -5.30 -9.94 2.16
CA ASN A 179 -5.90 -11.13 1.55
C ASN A 179 -7.08 -10.74 0.63
N LYS A 180 -7.48 -11.65 -0.27
CA LYS A 180 -8.69 -11.50 -1.08
C LYS A 180 -9.95 -11.43 -0.21
N SER A 181 -10.94 -10.66 -0.66
CA SER A 181 -12.28 -10.63 -0.08
C SER A 181 -13.01 -11.98 -0.19
N ALA A 182 -14.14 -12.10 0.52
CA ALA A 182 -15.11 -13.13 0.19
C ALA A 182 -15.56 -13.00 -1.28
N LYS A 183 -15.73 -14.14 -1.96
CA LYS A 183 -16.16 -14.17 -3.36
C LYS A 183 -17.64 -13.87 -3.48
N LEU A 184 -18.00 -12.92 -4.34
CA LEU A 184 -19.36 -12.79 -4.86
C LEU A 184 -19.50 -13.66 -6.11
N ILE A 185 -20.56 -14.45 -6.17
CA ILE A 185 -20.86 -15.31 -7.33
C ILE A 185 -22.11 -14.77 -8.00
N VAL A 186 -21.97 -14.37 -9.26
CA VAL A 186 -23.09 -13.93 -10.10
C VAL A 186 -23.20 -14.86 -11.29
N THR A 187 -24.38 -15.45 -11.45
CA THR A 187 -24.73 -16.24 -12.63
C THR A 187 -25.33 -15.30 -13.66
N ARG A 188 -24.60 -15.04 -14.73
CA ARG A 188 -25.11 -14.33 -15.89
C ARG A 188 -25.98 -15.29 -16.69
N ASP A 189 -27.22 -14.92 -16.93
CA ASP A 189 -28.15 -15.72 -17.73
C ASP A 189 -29.00 -14.82 -18.62
N THR A 190 -28.79 -14.94 -19.93
CA THR A 190 -29.45 -14.18 -20.99
C THR A 190 -30.49 -14.99 -21.73
N LYS A 191 -30.64 -16.27 -21.40
CA LYS A 191 -31.55 -17.17 -22.10
C LYS A 191 -32.93 -17.05 -21.50
N LYS A 192 -33.93 -17.01 -22.36
CA LYS A 192 -35.33 -17.08 -21.91
C LYS A 192 -35.63 -18.46 -21.33
N PRO A 193 -36.50 -18.56 -20.31
CA PRO A 193 -36.96 -19.84 -19.83
C PRO A 193 -37.69 -20.58 -20.94
N LYS A 194 -37.51 -21.91 -20.99
CA LYS A 194 -38.37 -22.75 -21.82
C LYS A 194 -39.81 -22.63 -21.30
N LEU A 195 -40.78 -22.58 -22.20
CA LEU A 195 -42.19 -22.50 -21.84
C LEU A 195 -43.01 -23.28 -22.87
N GLU A 196 -43.85 -24.19 -22.38
CA GLU A 196 -44.77 -24.98 -23.18
C GLU A 196 -46.12 -25.04 -22.46
N VAL A 197 -47.21 -24.84 -23.21
CA VAL A 197 -48.58 -25.00 -22.72
C VAL A 197 -49.15 -26.28 -23.31
N ALA A 198 -49.43 -27.26 -22.47
CA ALA A 198 -49.99 -28.55 -22.86
C ALA A 198 -51.52 -28.52 -22.94
N LYS A 199 -52.16 -27.71 -22.08
CA LYS A 199 -53.61 -27.46 -22.10
C LYS A 199 -53.89 -26.01 -21.65
N PRO A 200 -54.96 -25.38 -22.16
CA PRO A 200 -55.78 -25.81 -23.29
C PRO A 200 -55.02 -25.69 -24.62
N SER A 201 -55.55 -26.29 -25.68
CA SER A 201 -55.06 -26.05 -27.04
C SER A 201 -55.57 -24.71 -27.57
N ASP A 202 -54.82 -24.07 -28.46
CA ASP A 202 -55.30 -22.87 -29.14
C ASP A 202 -56.54 -23.20 -29.99
N GLY A 203 -57.56 -22.35 -29.90
CA GLY A 203 -58.88 -22.53 -30.51
C GLY A 203 -59.80 -23.54 -29.81
N GLN A 204 -59.43 -24.09 -28.64
CA GLN A 204 -60.28 -25.04 -27.92
C GLN A 204 -61.58 -24.37 -27.43
N THR A 205 -62.71 -25.04 -27.59
CA THR A 205 -64.02 -24.61 -27.08
C THR A 205 -64.36 -25.33 -25.78
N PHE A 206 -64.91 -24.57 -24.83
CA PHE A 206 -65.49 -25.01 -23.57
C PHE A 206 -66.97 -24.61 -23.56
N SER A 207 -67.83 -25.40 -22.94
CA SER A 207 -69.27 -25.08 -22.88
C SER A 207 -69.97 -25.72 -21.68
N GLY A 208 -71.19 -25.26 -21.42
CA GLY A 208 -72.04 -25.76 -20.32
C GLY A 208 -71.52 -25.30 -18.96
N ASP A 209 -71.53 -26.19 -17.97
CA ASP A 209 -71.12 -25.84 -16.59
C ASP A 209 -69.59 -25.73 -16.41
N ASP A 210 -68.78 -26.04 -17.43
CA ASP A 210 -67.31 -26.02 -17.36
C ASP A 210 -66.72 -24.64 -17.69
N ASN A 211 -66.98 -23.67 -16.83
CA ASN A 211 -66.36 -22.34 -16.92
C ASN A 211 -64.94 -22.28 -16.35
N GLN A 212 -64.35 -23.42 -15.95
CA GLN A 212 -63.05 -23.51 -15.29
C GLN A 212 -61.98 -24.06 -16.24
N ILE A 213 -61.37 -23.16 -17.00
CA ILE A 213 -60.37 -23.50 -18.01
C ILE A 213 -59.04 -23.82 -17.32
N LYS A 214 -58.73 -25.11 -17.21
CA LYS A 214 -57.46 -25.58 -16.64
C LYS A 214 -56.30 -25.35 -17.61
N VAL A 215 -55.36 -24.50 -17.21
CA VAL A 215 -54.13 -24.22 -17.93
C VAL A 215 -53.00 -25.04 -17.32
N LYS A 216 -52.43 -25.96 -18.10
CA LYS A 216 -51.33 -26.85 -17.70
C LYS A 216 -50.18 -26.70 -18.67
N GLY A 217 -48.97 -26.76 -18.15
CA GLY A 217 -47.78 -26.72 -18.99
C GLY A 217 -46.52 -27.00 -18.21
N THR A 218 -45.40 -26.77 -18.89
CA THR A 218 -44.06 -26.93 -18.34
C THR A 218 -43.22 -25.70 -18.64
N THR A 219 -42.35 -25.35 -17.69
CA THR A 219 -41.35 -24.31 -17.85
C THR A 219 -40.02 -24.75 -17.24
N GLU A 220 -39.03 -23.86 -17.25
CA GLU A 220 -37.78 -24.08 -16.54
C GLU A 220 -38.00 -24.22 -15.02
N ALA A 221 -37.29 -25.15 -14.39
CA ALA A 221 -37.41 -25.37 -12.95
C ALA A 221 -36.97 -24.13 -12.14
N GLY A 222 -37.85 -23.67 -11.26
CA GLY A 222 -37.61 -22.47 -10.44
C GLY A 222 -37.95 -21.15 -11.15
N ALA A 223 -38.44 -21.18 -12.38
CA ALA A 223 -39.11 -20.04 -12.99
C ALA A 223 -40.47 -19.79 -12.31
N THR A 224 -40.95 -18.56 -12.42
CA THR A 224 -42.29 -18.15 -12.01
C THR A 224 -43.19 -18.09 -13.23
N VAL A 225 -44.43 -18.57 -13.12
CA VAL A 225 -45.40 -18.54 -14.22
C VAL A 225 -46.62 -17.71 -13.83
N ARG A 226 -47.05 -16.84 -14.73
CA ARG A 226 -48.31 -16.09 -14.63
C ARG A 226 -49.19 -16.44 -15.82
N VAL A 227 -50.45 -16.76 -15.55
CA VAL A 227 -51.49 -16.96 -16.56
C VAL A 227 -52.50 -15.84 -16.40
N ASN A 228 -52.55 -14.94 -17.38
CA ASN A 228 -53.19 -13.63 -17.27
C ASN A 228 -52.69 -12.92 -16.00
N ASN A 229 -53.59 -12.65 -15.04
CA ASN A 229 -53.24 -11.97 -13.80
C ASN A 229 -52.94 -12.95 -12.64
N ILE A 230 -53.13 -14.25 -12.86
CA ILE A 230 -53.01 -15.31 -11.84
C ILE A 230 -51.60 -15.87 -11.84
N GLN A 231 -50.96 -15.93 -10.68
CA GLN A 231 -49.69 -16.65 -10.54
C GLN A 231 -49.95 -18.15 -10.42
N ALA A 232 -49.42 -18.94 -11.36
CA ALA A 232 -49.55 -20.39 -11.34
C ALA A 232 -48.55 -21.00 -10.35
N GLN A 233 -48.94 -22.08 -9.69
CA GLN A 233 -48.02 -22.85 -8.86
C GLN A 233 -47.11 -23.69 -9.75
N VAL A 234 -45.79 -23.47 -9.66
CA VAL A 234 -44.78 -24.26 -10.37
C VAL A 234 -44.22 -25.30 -9.41
N ARG A 235 -44.38 -26.58 -9.73
CA ARG A 235 -43.87 -27.72 -8.95
C ARG A 235 -42.41 -28.03 -9.31
N ALA A 236 -41.80 -28.92 -8.54
CA ALA A 236 -40.49 -29.48 -8.88
C ALA A 236 -40.52 -30.05 -10.31
N GLY A 237 -39.47 -29.77 -11.09
CA GLY A 237 -39.42 -30.13 -12.51
C GLY A 237 -40.09 -29.15 -13.47
N GLY A 238 -40.66 -28.04 -12.98
CA GLY A 238 -41.16 -26.95 -13.83
C GLY A 238 -42.59 -27.14 -14.35
N VAL A 239 -43.31 -28.17 -13.88
CA VAL A 239 -44.72 -28.37 -14.21
C VAL A 239 -45.56 -27.31 -13.50
N PHE A 240 -46.41 -26.62 -14.24
CA PHE A 240 -47.35 -25.64 -13.68
C PHE A 240 -48.79 -25.98 -14.02
N GLU A 241 -49.69 -25.61 -13.12
CA GLU A 241 -51.13 -25.71 -13.31
C GLU A 241 -51.82 -24.52 -12.66
N THR A 242 -52.83 -24.00 -13.34
CA THR A 242 -53.75 -22.99 -12.80
C THR A 242 -55.09 -23.06 -13.53
N THR A 243 -56.08 -22.34 -13.04
CA THR A 243 -57.42 -22.28 -13.63
C THR A 243 -57.76 -20.84 -13.98
N VAL A 244 -58.22 -20.62 -15.21
CA VAL A 244 -58.84 -19.37 -15.64
C VAL A 244 -60.35 -19.57 -15.64
N VAL A 245 -61.09 -18.69 -14.98
CA VAL A 245 -62.55 -18.76 -14.95
C VAL A 245 -63.12 -17.90 -16.06
N ALA A 246 -63.92 -18.50 -16.93
CA ALA A 246 -64.72 -17.79 -17.92
C ALA A 246 -65.93 -17.13 -17.21
N THR A 247 -66.01 -15.81 -17.24
CA THR A 247 -67.11 -15.07 -16.61
C THR A 247 -68.25 -14.78 -17.59
N GLU A 248 -67.96 -14.76 -18.89
CA GLU A 248 -68.91 -14.47 -19.96
C GLU A 248 -68.62 -15.39 -21.15
N PRO A 249 -69.65 -15.81 -21.91
CA PRO A 249 -69.46 -16.49 -23.18
C PRO A 249 -68.70 -15.62 -24.19
N GLY A 250 -67.87 -16.25 -25.01
CA GLY A 250 -67.11 -15.62 -26.07
C GLY A 250 -65.66 -16.09 -26.13
N SER A 251 -64.86 -15.29 -26.83
CA SER A 251 -63.44 -15.55 -27.05
C SER A 251 -62.62 -15.06 -25.85
N ILE A 252 -61.90 -15.98 -25.20
CA ILE A 252 -61.07 -15.73 -24.02
C ILE A 252 -59.61 -15.84 -24.41
N LYS A 253 -58.88 -14.73 -24.26
CA LYS A 253 -57.43 -14.70 -24.45
C LYS A 253 -56.72 -15.16 -23.18
N ILE A 254 -55.88 -16.18 -23.30
CA ILE A 254 -55.02 -16.70 -22.24
C ILE A 254 -53.58 -16.37 -22.58
N THR A 255 -52.94 -15.58 -21.72
CA THR A 255 -51.53 -15.23 -21.79
C THR A 255 -50.78 -15.98 -20.71
N VAL A 256 -49.90 -16.91 -21.09
CA VAL A 256 -48.99 -17.59 -20.19
C VAL A 256 -47.62 -16.95 -20.31
N LYS A 257 -47.10 -16.42 -19.21
CA LYS A 257 -45.80 -15.76 -19.12
C LYS A 257 -44.94 -16.47 -18.08
N ALA A 258 -43.77 -16.94 -18.48
CA ALA A 258 -42.75 -17.48 -17.57
C ALA A 258 -41.61 -16.47 -17.40
N THR A 259 -41.12 -16.35 -16.17
CA THR A 259 -39.97 -15.50 -15.81
C THR A 259 -38.97 -16.31 -14.99
N ASP A 260 -37.73 -16.40 -15.45
CA ASP A 260 -36.66 -17.14 -14.76
C ASP A 260 -36.06 -16.36 -13.56
N LYS A 261 -35.01 -16.89 -12.95
CA LYS A 261 -34.32 -16.26 -11.80
C LYS A 261 -33.51 -15.01 -12.16
N ALA A 262 -33.04 -14.91 -13.40
CA ALA A 262 -32.32 -13.75 -13.92
C ALA A 262 -33.27 -12.65 -14.45
N GLY A 263 -34.56 -12.94 -14.51
CA GLY A 263 -35.61 -12.07 -15.01
C GLY A 263 -35.76 -12.09 -16.53
N ASN A 264 -35.31 -13.13 -17.24
CA ASN A 264 -35.68 -13.33 -18.64
C ASN A 264 -37.09 -13.90 -18.73
N GLU A 265 -37.78 -13.58 -19.81
CA GLU A 265 -39.21 -13.84 -19.94
C GLU A 265 -39.53 -14.52 -21.26
N GLU A 266 -40.41 -15.51 -21.21
CA GLU A 266 -41.04 -16.13 -22.37
C GLU A 266 -42.55 -16.04 -22.24
N LYS A 267 -43.26 -15.86 -23.37
CA LYS A 267 -44.70 -15.66 -23.37
C LYS A 267 -45.37 -16.44 -24.50
N ILE A 268 -46.42 -17.18 -24.14
CA ILE A 268 -47.32 -17.86 -25.06
C ILE A 268 -48.70 -17.22 -24.91
N GLU A 269 -49.33 -16.90 -26.04
CA GLU A 269 -50.73 -16.46 -26.09
C GLU A 269 -51.53 -17.52 -26.84
N LEU A 270 -52.71 -17.82 -26.32
CA LEU A 270 -53.67 -18.73 -26.94
C LEU A 270 -55.08 -18.19 -26.71
N THR A 271 -55.98 -18.54 -27.60
CA THR A 271 -57.37 -18.09 -27.59
C THR A 271 -58.26 -19.32 -27.46
N VAL A 272 -59.20 -19.29 -26.52
CA VAL A 272 -60.19 -20.35 -26.34
C VAL A 272 -61.59 -19.75 -26.42
N ALA A 273 -62.59 -20.55 -26.76
CA ALA A 273 -63.99 -20.11 -26.76
C ALA A 273 -64.71 -20.70 -25.55
N TYR A 274 -65.58 -19.92 -24.92
CA TYR A 274 -66.54 -20.40 -23.93
C TYR A 274 -67.96 -20.11 -24.43
N GLU A 275 -68.81 -21.12 -24.49
CA GLU A 275 -70.20 -21.04 -24.98
C GLU A 275 -71.22 -21.39 -23.90
#